data_AF-A0A3B8LMR6-F1
#
_entry.id   AF-A0A3B8LMR6-F1
#
_cell.length_a   1.000
_cell.length_b   1.000
_cell.length_c   1.000
_cell.angle_alpha   90.00
_cell.angle_beta   90.00
_cell.angle_gamma   90.00
#
_symmetry.space_group_name_H-M   'P 1'
#
loop_
_entity.id
_entity.type
_entity.pdbx_description
1 polymer ?
#
loop_
_entity_poly.entity_id
_entity_poly.type
_entity_poly.pdbx_seq_one_letter_code
_entity_poly.pdbx_strand_id
1 'polypeptide(L)'
;MIHPTTSSRPLLFQCPLCKELTTLTRAHSTQQGFTLHCDECDKEVFYPTDTEASKNATEHTLTQTLIHPSTSVQKESESVPALHLGNHVDKASSVVVGKSAPDVDEPVVQNSTPEVDEPAGRSCPKCGFQNDEETESCPKCGLLYSNVGVTFRDAFGQEAESAEEKTAMELWEKVLKDWDNRQCHEAFVQWSLQHELFDLAATCYRHEKMSRGGADPIADEQLERIVGLVQQQFLMMQQREESRGKGNGQLWILLAFGFAFAMIMYYMLQSMSTFTPR
;
A
#
# COMPACT_ATOMS: atom_id res chain seq x y z
N MET A 1 7.66 32.43 -28.57
CA MET A 1 6.45 32.04 -27.82
C MET A 1 6.45 30.53 -27.73
N ILE A 2 6.71 29.98 -26.56
CA ILE A 2 6.82 28.53 -26.34
C ILE A 2 5.44 28.07 -25.88
N HIS A 3 4.77 27.24 -26.67
CA HIS A 3 3.53 26.59 -26.24
C HIS A 3 3.90 25.47 -25.25
N PRO A 4 3.32 25.43 -24.04
CA PRO A 4 3.48 24.30 -23.16
C PRO A 4 2.75 23.09 -23.76
N THR A 5 3.51 22.17 -24.36
CA THR A 5 3.03 20.86 -24.76
C THR A 5 3.22 19.89 -23.60
N THR A 6 2.28 19.86 -22.67
CA THR A 6 2.12 18.73 -21.76
C THR A 6 0.66 18.33 -21.76
N SER A 7 0.37 17.27 -22.52
CA SER A 7 -0.87 16.49 -22.43
C SER A 7 -0.88 15.75 -21.08
N SER A 8 -0.96 16.49 -19.98
CA SER A 8 -1.25 15.91 -18.68
C SER A 8 -2.75 15.70 -18.60
N ARG A 9 -3.18 14.45 -18.40
CA ARG A 9 -4.58 14.18 -18.05
C ARG A 9 -4.93 15.01 -16.81
N PRO A 10 -6.11 15.66 -16.79
CA PRO A 10 -6.55 16.42 -15.63
C PRO A 10 -6.58 15.50 -14.40
N LEU A 11 -5.95 15.92 -13.32
CA LEU A 11 -6.04 15.23 -12.03
C LEU A 11 -7.42 15.53 -11.45
N LEU A 12 -8.21 14.49 -11.17
CA LEU A 12 -9.50 14.62 -10.50
C LEU A 12 -9.31 14.43 -8.99
N PHE A 13 -9.99 15.23 -8.17
CA PHE A 13 -10.06 15.02 -6.73
C PHE A 13 -11.48 15.24 -6.22
N GLN A 14 -11.84 14.57 -5.12
CA GLN A 14 -13.12 14.78 -4.46
C GLN A 14 -12.96 15.85 -3.37
N CYS A 15 -13.72 16.94 -3.47
CA CYS A 15 -13.64 18.01 -2.47
C CYS A 15 -14.23 17.53 -1.13
N PRO A 16 -13.51 17.63 0.00
CA PRO A 16 -14.05 17.22 1.30
C PRO A 16 -15.20 18.12 1.79
N LEU A 17 -15.34 19.33 1.25
CA LEU A 17 -16.37 20.29 1.67
C LEU A 17 -17.70 20.08 0.95
N CYS A 18 -17.69 20.04 -0.39
CA CYS A 18 -18.92 19.86 -1.18
C CYS A 18 -19.16 18.42 -1.67
N LYS A 19 -18.17 17.54 -1.55
CA LYS A 19 -18.19 16.13 -2.00
C LYS A 19 -18.26 15.91 -3.52
N GLU A 20 -18.24 16.97 -4.31
CA GLU A 20 -18.18 16.90 -5.77
C GLU A 20 -16.78 16.52 -6.26
N LEU A 21 -16.75 15.81 -7.39
CA LEU A 21 -15.53 15.42 -8.09
C LEU A 21 -15.13 16.54 -9.05
N THR A 22 -14.00 17.22 -8.80
CA THR A 22 -13.55 18.36 -9.59
C THR A 22 -12.16 18.13 -10.19
N THR A 23 -11.86 18.85 -11.27
CA THR A 23 -10.51 18.89 -11.83
C THR A 23 -9.62 19.79 -10.98
N LEU A 24 -8.38 19.37 -10.73
CA LEU A 24 -7.39 20.16 -10.03
C LEU A 24 -6.80 21.20 -10.99
N THR A 25 -7.37 22.41 -10.97
CA THR A 25 -6.90 23.54 -11.80
C THR A 25 -5.89 24.43 -11.07
N ARG A 26 -6.01 24.56 -9.74
CA ARG A 26 -5.09 25.35 -8.91
C ARG A 26 -4.68 24.58 -7.65
N ALA A 27 -3.38 24.42 -7.48
CA ALA A 27 -2.77 23.89 -6.28
C ALA A 27 -1.59 24.79 -5.87
N HIS A 28 -1.48 25.06 -4.58
CA HIS A 28 -0.36 25.80 -4.01
C HIS A 28 0.33 24.94 -2.95
N SER A 29 1.62 24.67 -3.14
CA SER A 29 2.44 23.91 -2.18
C SER A 29 3.23 24.86 -1.30
N THR A 30 3.23 24.58 0.01
CA THR A 30 4.00 25.29 1.03
C THR A 30 4.81 24.29 1.85
N GLN A 31 5.74 24.77 2.67
CA GLN A 31 6.47 23.90 3.61
C GLN A 31 5.56 23.25 4.67
N GLN A 32 4.37 23.79 4.92
CA GLN A 32 3.44 23.30 5.93
C GLN A 32 2.40 22.32 5.36
N GLY A 33 2.26 22.25 4.04
CA GLY A 33 1.19 21.49 3.40
C GLY A 33 0.85 22.01 2.00
N PHE A 34 -0.18 21.42 1.41
CA PHE A 34 -0.72 21.83 0.10
C PHE A 34 -2.15 22.36 0.22
N THR A 35 -2.44 23.43 -0.49
CA THR A 35 -3.79 24.02 -0.60
C THR A 35 -4.35 23.72 -1.97
N LEU A 36 -5.53 23.12 -2.01
CA LEU A 36 -6.29 22.86 -3.24
C LEU A 36 -7.48 23.80 -3.32
N HIS A 37 -7.73 24.39 -4.49
CA HIS A 37 -8.95 25.17 -4.74
C HIS A 37 -9.98 24.27 -5.42
N CYS A 38 -11.22 24.30 -4.93
CA CYS A 38 -12.33 23.58 -5.54
C CYS A 38 -13.16 24.51 -6.42
N ASP A 39 -13.16 24.29 -7.73
CA ASP A 39 -13.91 25.11 -8.69
C ASP A 39 -15.43 25.01 -8.52
N GLU A 40 -15.93 23.91 -7.94
CA GLU A 40 -17.37 23.70 -7.72
C GLU A 40 -17.94 24.51 -6.54
N CYS A 41 -17.16 24.71 -5.47
CA CYS A 41 -17.63 25.42 -4.28
C CYS A 41 -16.86 26.69 -3.93
N ASP A 42 -15.86 27.05 -4.74
CA ASP A 42 -15.01 28.24 -4.60
C ASP A 42 -14.32 28.32 -3.21
N LYS A 43 -14.00 27.16 -2.61
CA LYS A 43 -13.33 27.07 -1.31
C LYS A 43 -11.95 26.44 -1.45
N GLU A 44 -11.06 26.87 -0.56
CA GLU A 44 -9.72 26.32 -0.40
C GLU A 44 -9.71 25.22 0.67
N VAL A 45 -9.00 24.13 0.37
CA VAL A 45 -8.83 22.98 1.26
C VAL A 45 -7.34 22.82 1.52
N PHE A 46 -6.95 22.94 2.79
CA PHE A 46 -5.57 22.78 3.22
C PHE A 46 -5.34 21.35 3.72
N TYR A 47 -4.30 20.71 3.19
CA TYR A 47 -3.82 19.41 3.60
C TYR A 47 -2.43 19.59 4.21
N PRO A 48 -2.27 19.45 5.53
CA PRO A 48 -0.97 19.54 6.17
C PRO A 48 -0.07 18.41 5.68
N THR A 49 1.22 18.69 5.47
CA THR A 49 2.23 17.63 5.28
C THR A 49 2.71 17.20 6.65
N ASP A 50 2.45 15.94 7.03
CA ASP A 50 2.67 15.37 8.37
C ASP A 50 4.14 15.24 8.78
N THR A 51 4.90 16.34 8.79
CA THR A 51 6.21 16.35 9.45
C THR A 51 6.08 16.55 10.97
N GLU A 52 5.01 17.19 11.46
CA GLU A 52 4.80 17.42 12.91
C GLU A 52 3.39 17.08 13.43
N ALA A 53 2.38 16.92 12.57
CA ALA A 53 0.99 16.67 13.02
C ALA A 53 0.78 15.28 13.66
N SER A 54 1.63 14.30 13.36
CA SER A 54 1.61 12.98 14.00
C SER A 54 2.05 13.01 15.47
N LYS A 55 2.78 14.04 15.93
CA LYS A 55 3.23 14.12 17.33
C LYS A 55 2.22 14.76 18.28
N ASN A 56 1.34 15.64 17.78
CA ASN A 56 0.47 16.45 18.66
C ASN A 56 -1.03 16.08 18.56
N ALA A 57 -1.44 15.19 17.65
CA ALA A 57 -2.83 14.76 17.52
C ALA A 57 -3.27 13.72 18.59
N THR A 58 -2.35 13.19 19.39
CA THR A 58 -2.68 12.24 20.48
C THR A 58 -2.96 12.92 21.82
N GLU A 59 -2.70 14.22 21.98
CA GLU A 59 -2.82 14.90 23.29
C GLU A 59 -3.98 15.90 23.45
N HIS A 60 -4.77 16.19 22.40
CA HIS A 60 -5.84 17.19 22.47
C HIS A 60 -7.27 16.63 22.31
N THR A 61 -7.60 15.51 22.98
CA THR A 61 -9.01 15.09 23.20
C THR A 61 -9.32 14.70 24.66
N LEU A 62 -8.44 14.97 25.64
CA LEU A 62 -8.73 14.69 27.06
C LEU A 62 -8.15 15.79 27.96
N THR A 63 -8.90 16.87 28.14
CA THR A 63 -8.67 17.80 29.25
C THR A 63 -10.00 18.27 29.82
N GLN A 64 -10.64 17.41 30.60
CA GLN A 64 -11.46 17.83 31.74
C GLN A 64 -11.51 16.67 32.74
N THR A 65 -10.59 16.68 33.70
CA THR A 65 -10.89 16.69 35.14
C THR A 65 -9.56 16.66 35.90
N LEU A 66 -9.34 17.71 36.67
CA LEU A 66 -8.24 17.89 37.63
C LEU A 66 -8.16 16.72 38.62
N ILE A 67 -6.94 16.28 38.94
CA ILE A 67 -6.35 16.15 40.30
C ILE A 67 -4.92 15.58 40.13
N HIS A 68 -3.91 16.37 40.53
CA HIS A 68 -2.54 15.91 40.83
C HIS A 68 -2.52 15.29 42.25
N PRO A 69 -1.60 14.35 42.57
CA PRO A 69 -0.27 14.75 43.01
C PRO A 69 0.92 13.88 42.57
N SER A 70 2.08 14.52 42.68
CA SER A 70 3.49 14.17 42.45
C SER A 70 4.02 12.84 43.03
N THR A 71 4.98 12.23 42.33
CA THR A 71 6.33 11.78 42.82
C THR A 71 7.10 11.17 41.64
N SER A 72 8.18 11.79 41.13
CA SER A 72 9.60 11.46 41.35
C SER A 72 9.94 9.96 41.52
N VAL A 73 10.86 9.43 40.69
CA VAL A 73 12.11 8.73 41.10
C VAL A 73 12.81 8.07 39.89
N GLN A 74 14.14 8.19 39.92
CA GLN A 74 15.30 7.59 39.23
C GLN A 74 15.06 6.25 38.48
N LYS A 75 15.56 6.06 37.24
CA LYS A 75 16.95 5.71 36.84
C LYS A 75 17.45 4.40 37.48
N GLU A 76 17.40 3.28 36.76
CA GLU A 76 18.49 2.30 36.78
C GLU A 76 18.47 1.33 35.60
N SER A 77 19.66 1.19 35.05
CA SER A 77 20.15 0.18 34.12
C SER A 77 20.31 -1.16 34.81
N GLU A 78 19.90 -2.26 34.19
CA GLU A 78 20.59 -3.53 34.41
C GLU A 78 20.43 -4.50 33.25
N SER A 79 21.51 -5.23 33.06
CA SER A 79 21.88 -6.08 31.94
C SER A 79 21.83 -7.56 32.34
N VAL A 80 21.99 -8.43 31.33
CA VAL A 80 22.48 -9.84 31.40
C VAL A 80 21.38 -10.91 31.64
N PRO A 81 21.54 -12.21 31.29
CA PRO A 81 22.20 -12.89 30.15
C PRO A 81 21.29 -13.86 29.36
N ALA A 82 21.87 -14.39 28.28
CA ALA A 82 21.52 -15.60 27.54
C ALA A 82 21.42 -16.88 28.42
N LEU A 83 20.51 -17.79 28.03
CA LEU A 83 20.48 -19.19 28.48
C LEU A 83 20.15 -20.17 27.34
N HIS A 84 21.15 -21.01 27.07
CA HIS A 84 21.15 -22.45 26.78
C HIS A 84 19.91 -23.18 26.17
N LEU A 85 20.17 -23.78 25.00
CA LEU A 85 20.25 -25.23 24.73
C LEU A 85 19.19 -26.18 25.35
N GLY A 86 18.45 -26.91 24.51
CA GLY A 86 17.65 -28.07 24.95
C GLY A 86 16.92 -28.85 23.84
N ASN A 87 17.65 -29.82 23.26
CA ASN A 87 17.33 -31.05 22.52
C ASN A 87 15.90 -31.69 22.51
N HIS A 88 15.75 -32.61 21.52
CA HIS A 88 15.02 -33.91 21.57
C HIS A 88 13.48 -33.86 21.41
N VAL A 89 12.74 -34.78 20.77
CA VAL A 89 12.96 -35.97 19.92
C VAL A 89 11.60 -36.43 19.35
N ASP A 90 11.65 -37.14 18.22
CA ASP A 90 10.70 -38.09 17.61
C ASP A 90 9.34 -38.38 18.29
N LYS A 91 8.27 -38.44 17.49
CA LYS A 91 7.47 -39.69 17.37
C LYS A 91 6.44 -39.69 16.23
N ALA A 92 6.50 -40.77 15.45
CA ALA A 92 5.48 -41.22 14.53
C ALA A 92 4.18 -41.64 15.25
N SER A 93 3.03 -41.42 14.61
CA SER A 93 1.83 -42.24 14.86
C SER A 93 1.00 -42.40 13.60
N SER A 94 1.00 -43.64 13.13
CA SER A 94 0.08 -44.21 12.15
C SER A 94 -1.29 -44.43 12.79
N VAL A 95 -2.37 -44.00 12.14
CA VAL A 95 -3.72 -44.45 12.47
C VAL A 95 -4.38 -45.01 11.20
N VAL A 96 -4.67 -46.30 11.30
CA VAL A 96 -5.48 -47.10 10.39
C VAL A 96 -6.95 -46.89 10.75
N VAL A 97 -7.81 -46.53 9.80
CA VAL A 97 -9.26 -46.74 9.94
C VAL A 97 -9.80 -47.24 8.62
N GLY A 98 -10.42 -48.42 8.67
CA GLY A 98 -11.12 -49.04 7.55
C GLY A 98 -12.63 -49.03 7.74
N LYS A 99 -13.29 -49.27 6.59
CA LYS A 99 -14.46 -50.12 6.37
C LYS A 99 -15.86 -49.60 6.79
N SER A 100 -16.70 -49.42 5.76
CA SER A 100 -17.98 -50.13 5.50
C SER A 100 -19.15 -49.19 5.17
N ALA A 101 -19.78 -49.45 4.02
CA ALA A 101 -21.12 -49.00 3.61
C ALA A 101 -22.22 -49.59 4.53
N PRO A 102 -23.48 -49.10 4.46
CA PRO A 102 -24.41 -49.61 3.44
C PRO A 102 -25.45 -48.60 2.87
N ASP A 103 -25.93 -48.93 1.67
CA ASP A 103 -27.14 -48.46 1.00
C ASP A 103 -28.41 -48.50 1.86
N VAL A 104 -29.19 -47.41 1.86
CA VAL A 104 -30.64 -47.44 2.10
C VAL A 104 -31.31 -46.39 1.20
N ASP A 105 -32.09 -46.89 0.24
CA ASP A 105 -33.04 -46.16 -0.59
C ASP A 105 -34.23 -45.66 0.23
N GLU A 106 -34.56 -44.37 0.16
CA GLU A 106 -35.87 -43.84 0.57
C GLU A 106 -36.34 -42.73 -0.41
N PRO A 107 -37.47 -42.91 -1.12
CA PRO A 107 -37.99 -41.90 -2.04
C PRO A 107 -38.91 -40.93 -1.31
N VAL A 108 -38.40 -39.75 -0.95
CA VAL A 108 -39.21 -38.66 -0.37
C VAL A 108 -39.60 -37.64 -1.44
N VAL A 109 -40.91 -37.42 -1.47
CA VAL A 109 -41.70 -36.60 -2.39
C VAL A 109 -41.24 -35.15 -2.40
N GLN A 110 -40.84 -34.68 -3.58
CA GLN A 110 -40.44 -33.32 -3.89
C GLN A 110 -41.67 -32.39 -3.88
N ASN A 111 -41.77 -31.53 -2.87
CA ASN A 111 -42.70 -30.41 -2.84
C ASN A 111 -41.92 -29.16 -3.27
N SER A 112 -41.88 -28.92 -4.58
CA SER A 112 -41.16 -27.81 -5.23
C SER A 112 -41.83 -26.48 -4.88
N THR A 113 -41.38 -25.86 -3.79
CA THR A 113 -41.56 -24.41 -3.59
C THR A 113 -40.76 -23.72 -4.70
N PRO A 114 -41.36 -22.79 -5.47
CA PRO A 114 -40.61 -22.07 -6.50
C PRO A 114 -39.51 -21.27 -5.79
N GLU A 115 -38.26 -21.71 -5.96
CA GLU A 115 -37.07 -20.93 -5.67
C GLU A 115 -37.22 -19.61 -6.43
N VAL A 116 -37.49 -18.55 -5.68
CA VAL A 116 -37.30 -17.20 -6.18
C VAL A 116 -35.79 -17.06 -6.29
N ASP A 117 -35.25 -17.07 -7.51
CA ASP A 117 -33.85 -16.80 -7.79
C ASP A 117 -33.48 -15.46 -7.12
N GLU A 118 -32.89 -15.51 -5.94
CA GLU A 118 -32.31 -14.33 -5.30
C GLU A 118 -31.22 -13.82 -6.26
N PRO A 119 -31.29 -12.54 -6.68
CA PRO A 119 -30.29 -12.00 -7.57
C PRO A 119 -28.93 -12.12 -6.88
N ALA A 120 -28.00 -12.79 -7.54
CA ALA A 120 -26.65 -13.00 -7.02
C ALA A 120 -25.97 -11.65 -6.85
N GLY A 121 -25.96 -11.12 -5.63
CA GLY A 121 -25.24 -9.90 -5.29
C GLY A 121 -23.74 -10.06 -5.54
N ARG A 122 -23.06 -8.94 -5.80
CA ARG A 122 -21.60 -8.88 -5.92
C ARG A 122 -20.95 -8.56 -4.57
N SER A 123 -19.87 -9.25 -4.24
CA SER A 123 -19.08 -8.93 -3.06
C SER A 123 -18.10 -7.79 -3.35
N CYS A 124 -18.01 -6.81 -2.44
CA CYS A 124 -17.05 -5.71 -2.57
C CYS A 124 -15.61 -6.24 -2.35
N PRO A 125 -14.68 -6.09 -3.30
CA PRO A 125 -13.33 -6.66 -3.17
C PRO A 125 -12.49 -5.99 -2.06
N LYS A 126 -12.86 -4.77 -1.64
CA LYS A 126 -12.14 -4.04 -0.58
C LYS A 126 -12.58 -4.43 0.84
N CYS A 127 -13.85 -4.80 1.02
CA CYS A 127 -14.43 -4.96 2.37
C CYS A 127 -15.41 -6.14 2.53
N GLY A 128 -15.60 -6.93 1.48
CA GLY A 128 -16.45 -8.12 1.41
C GLY A 128 -17.94 -7.87 1.63
N PHE A 129 -18.39 -6.61 1.62
CA PHE A 129 -19.81 -6.29 1.73
C PHE A 129 -20.55 -6.83 0.50
N GLN A 130 -21.66 -7.53 0.70
CA GLN A 130 -22.53 -7.97 -0.39
C GLN A 130 -23.34 -6.78 -0.89
N ASN A 131 -23.27 -6.51 -2.18
CA ASN A 131 -23.93 -5.39 -2.84
C ASN A 131 -24.85 -5.89 -3.94
N ASP A 132 -25.93 -5.18 -4.18
CA ASP A 132 -26.75 -5.42 -5.36
C ASP A 132 -25.92 -5.09 -6.61
N GLU A 133 -26.16 -5.80 -7.71
CA GLU A 133 -25.46 -5.61 -8.98
C GLU A 133 -25.57 -4.15 -9.49
N GLU A 134 -26.69 -3.49 -9.19
CA GLU A 134 -26.99 -2.10 -9.58
C GLU A 134 -26.23 -1.05 -8.76
N THR A 135 -25.62 -1.42 -7.62
CA THR A 135 -25.05 -0.44 -6.67
C THR A 135 -23.74 0.15 -7.19
N GLU A 136 -23.71 1.38 -7.74
CA GLU A 136 -22.51 1.97 -8.35
C GLU A 136 -21.25 2.06 -7.45
N SER A 137 -21.44 2.08 -6.12
CA SER A 137 -20.35 2.09 -5.16
C SER A 137 -20.68 1.30 -3.90
N CYS A 138 -19.68 0.69 -3.27
CA CYS A 138 -19.89 -0.02 -2.02
C CYS A 138 -20.29 0.97 -0.90
N PRO A 139 -21.46 0.84 -0.26
CA PRO A 139 -21.93 1.78 0.76
C PRO A 139 -21.10 1.67 2.06
N LYS A 140 -20.41 0.55 2.27
CA LYS A 140 -19.57 0.33 3.46
C LYS A 140 -18.20 1.00 3.36
N CYS A 141 -17.58 1.02 2.18
CA CYS A 141 -16.19 1.46 2.04
C CYS A 141 -15.95 2.53 0.97
N GLY A 142 -17.01 2.95 0.27
CA GLY A 142 -16.97 3.99 -0.77
C GLY A 142 -16.27 3.59 -2.06
N LEU A 143 -15.99 2.30 -2.28
CA LEU A 143 -15.34 1.84 -3.51
C LEU A 143 -16.30 1.99 -4.70
N LEU A 144 -15.99 2.87 -5.65
CA LEU A 144 -16.74 2.98 -6.91
C LEU A 144 -16.36 1.83 -7.86
N TYR A 145 -17.35 1.04 -8.26
CA TYR A 145 -17.13 -0.13 -9.13
C TYR A 145 -16.76 0.23 -10.57
N SER A 146 -17.11 1.44 -11.03
CA SER A 146 -16.67 1.97 -12.33
C SER A 146 -15.14 2.04 -12.46
N ASN A 147 -14.43 2.21 -11.33
CA ASN A 147 -12.98 2.34 -11.28
C ASN A 147 -12.28 0.99 -11.06
N VAL A 148 -13.04 -0.05 -10.71
CA VAL A 148 -12.54 -1.40 -10.41
C VAL A 148 -12.18 -2.16 -11.69
N GLY A 149 -12.71 -1.71 -12.85
CA GLY A 149 -12.59 -2.35 -14.17
C GLY A 149 -11.20 -2.42 -14.80
N VAL A 150 -10.12 -2.35 -14.02
CA VAL A 150 -8.75 -2.46 -14.56
C VAL A 150 -7.92 -3.58 -13.91
N THR A 151 -8.12 -3.97 -12.64
CA THR A 151 -7.18 -4.94 -12.00
C THR A 151 -7.71 -5.78 -10.82
N PHE A 152 -8.97 -5.71 -10.41
CA PHE A 152 -9.41 -6.54 -9.27
C PHE A 152 -9.69 -7.98 -9.70
N ARG A 153 -8.67 -8.84 -9.55
CA ARG A 153 -8.75 -10.29 -9.64
C ARG A 153 -9.31 -10.84 -8.32
N ASP A 154 -10.35 -11.66 -8.39
CA ASP A 154 -10.77 -12.46 -7.24
C ASP A 154 -9.64 -13.44 -6.90
N ALA A 155 -8.91 -13.16 -5.82
CA ALA A 155 -7.70 -13.90 -5.43
C ALA A 155 -7.92 -15.40 -5.19
N PHE A 156 -9.18 -15.84 -5.02
CA PHE A 156 -9.53 -17.20 -4.64
C PHE A 156 -10.25 -18.00 -5.73
N GLY A 157 -10.59 -17.38 -6.86
CA GLY A 157 -11.40 -18.00 -7.92
C GLY A 157 -10.64 -18.35 -9.19
N GLN A 158 -9.50 -17.71 -9.44
CA GLN A 158 -8.69 -17.97 -10.64
C GLN A 158 -7.42 -18.73 -10.26
N GLU A 159 -7.07 -19.74 -11.07
CA GLU A 159 -5.80 -20.45 -10.95
C GLU A 159 -4.64 -19.43 -10.99
N ALA A 160 -3.68 -19.57 -10.07
CA ALA A 160 -2.50 -18.72 -10.04
C ALA A 160 -1.79 -18.76 -11.40
N GLU A 161 -1.68 -17.58 -12.04
CA GLU A 161 -1.24 -17.45 -13.43
C GLU A 161 0.30 -17.51 -13.52
N SER A 162 0.98 -17.02 -12.49
CA SER A 162 2.45 -16.95 -12.43
C SER A 162 3.06 -17.94 -11.43
N ALA A 163 4.34 -18.28 -11.62
CA ALA A 163 5.06 -19.15 -10.68
C ALA A 163 5.28 -18.45 -9.33
N GLU A 164 5.42 -17.13 -9.38
CA GLU A 164 5.56 -16.24 -8.22
C GLU A 164 4.29 -16.22 -7.37
N GLU A 165 3.11 -16.12 -8.00
CA GLU A 165 1.81 -16.23 -7.34
C GLU A 165 1.63 -17.60 -6.69
N LYS A 166 1.98 -18.69 -7.38
CA LYS A 166 1.92 -20.05 -6.81
C LYS A 166 2.77 -20.17 -5.54
N THR A 167 4.00 -19.67 -5.59
CA THR A 167 4.89 -19.67 -4.43
C THR A 167 4.34 -18.80 -3.29
N ALA A 168 3.75 -17.64 -3.62
CA ALA A 168 3.10 -16.78 -2.62
C ALA A 168 1.93 -17.51 -1.94
N MET A 169 1.12 -18.25 -2.69
CA MET A 169 -0.01 -19.03 -2.16
C MET A 169 0.46 -20.21 -1.30
N GLU A 170 1.58 -20.85 -1.61
CA GLU A 170 2.19 -21.87 -0.74
C GLU A 170 2.67 -21.28 0.60
N LEU A 171 3.25 -20.06 0.57
CA LEU A 171 3.61 -19.33 1.79
C LEU A 171 2.36 -18.94 2.59
N TRP A 172 1.31 -18.52 1.90
CA TRP A 172 0.02 -18.22 2.52
C TRP A 172 -0.62 -19.44 3.19
N GLU A 173 -0.56 -20.61 2.55
CA GLU A 173 -1.05 -21.85 3.17
C GLU A 173 -0.31 -22.18 4.48
N LYS A 174 0.99 -21.85 4.57
CA LYS A 174 1.76 -21.99 5.82
C LYS A 174 1.29 -21.00 6.89
N VAL A 175 0.98 -19.77 6.50
CA VAL A 175 0.37 -18.77 7.39
C VAL A 175 -0.97 -19.27 7.94
N LEU A 176 -1.82 -19.86 7.09
CA LEU A 176 -3.11 -20.41 7.54
C LEU A 176 -2.96 -21.58 8.51
N LYS A 177 -1.94 -22.42 8.32
CA LYS A 177 -1.64 -23.56 9.21
C LYS A 177 -1.15 -23.13 10.59
N ASP A 178 -0.47 -22.00 10.69
CA ASP A 178 0.15 -21.51 11.92
C ASP A 178 -0.03 -19.99 12.03
N TRP A 179 -1.28 -19.56 12.25
CA TRP A 179 -1.69 -18.14 12.21
C TRP A 179 -1.02 -17.27 13.28
N ASP A 180 -0.61 -17.84 14.41
CA ASP A 180 0.06 -17.08 15.46
C ASP A 180 1.58 -16.92 15.19
N ASN A 181 2.09 -17.54 14.12
CA ASN A 181 3.51 -17.54 13.79
C ASN A 181 3.90 -16.35 12.92
N ARG A 182 4.42 -15.32 13.59
CA ARG A 182 4.89 -14.07 12.97
C ARG A 182 5.93 -14.27 11.86
N GLN A 183 6.73 -15.34 11.90
CA GLN A 183 7.73 -15.60 10.86
C GLN A 183 7.08 -16.04 9.54
N CYS A 184 5.98 -16.80 9.60
CA CYS A 184 5.22 -17.18 8.42
C CYS A 184 4.62 -15.94 7.74
N HIS A 185 4.04 -15.02 8.53
CA HIS A 185 3.52 -13.75 8.04
C HIS A 185 4.60 -12.91 7.37
N GLU A 186 5.77 -12.78 8.03
CA GLU A 186 6.92 -12.05 7.49
C GLU A 186 7.35 -12.63 6.14
N ALA A 187 7.53 -13.94 6.05
CA ALA A 187 7.98 -14.60 4.83
C ALA A 187 7.02 -14.36 3.66
N PHE A 188 5.71 -14.45 3.92
CA PHE A 188 4.68 -14.19 2.92
C PHE A 188 4.66 -12.73 2.46
N VAL A 189 4.70 -11.78 3.39
CA VAL A 189 4.69 -10.34 3.07
C VAL A 189 5.96 -9.92 2.33
N GLN A 190 7.14 -10.41 2.74
CA GLN A 190 8.41 -10.13 2.07
C GLN A 190 8.44 -10.69 0.65
N TRP A 191 7.97 -11.93 0.45
CA TRP A 191 7.86 -12.50 -0.89
C TRP A 191 6.93 -11.66 -1.77
N SER A 192 5.77 -11.27 -1.24
CA SER A 192 4.81 -10.44 -1.96
C SER A 192 5.39 -9.08 -2.32
N LEU A 193 6.17 -8.46 -1.43
CA LEU A 193 6.88 -7.20 -1.67
C LEU A 193 7.92 -7.33 -2.79
N GLN A 194 8.71 -8.40 -2.77
CA GLN A 194 9.76 -8.62 -3.76
C GLN A 194 9.22 -8.83 -5.18
N HIS A 195 8.02 -9.40 -5.30
CA HIS A 195 7.38 -9.75 -6.57
C HIS A 195 6.20 -8.83 -6.93
N GLU A 196 6.04 -7.70 -6.23
CA GLU A 196 4.98 -6.71 -6.48
C GLU A 196 3.54 -7.28 -6.35
N LEU A 197 3.35 -8.30 -5.52
CA LEU A 197 2.07 -8.99 -5.28
C LEU A 197 1.31 -8.44 -4.05
N PHE A 198 1.36 -7.13 -3.81
CA PHE A 198 0.73 -6.50 -2.63
C PHE A 198 -0.77 -6.68 -2.57
N ASP A 199 -1.41 -6.62 -3.74
CA ASP A 199 -2.87 -6.77 -3.86
C ASP A 199 -3.31 -8.17 -3.45
N LEU A 200 -2.54 -9.20 -3.83
CA LEU A 200 -2.75 -10.58 -3.39
C LEU A 200 -2.63 -10.68 -1.88
N ALA A 201 -1.53 -10.19 -1.30
CA ALA A 201 -1.31 -10.23 0.14
C ALA A 201 -2.42 -9.52 0.93
N ALA A 202 -2.80 -8.31 0.51
CA ALA A 202 -3.85 -7.54 1.16
C ALA A 202 -5.23 -8.19 1.01
N THR A 203 -5.48 -8.91 -0.09
CA THR A 203 -6.73 -9.66 -0.29
C THR A 203 -6.78 -10.89 0.63
N CYS A 204 -5.68 -11.62 0.74
CA CYS A 204 -5.53 -12.75 1.65
C CYS A 204 -5.85 -12.38 3.11
N TYR A 205 -5.23 -11.33 3.64
CA TYR A 205 -5.49 -10.88 5.01
C TYR A 205 -6.90 -10.34 5.22
N ARG A 206 -7.46 -9.60 4.25
CA ARG A 206 -8.84 -9.12 4.33
C ARG A 206 -9.85 -10.26 4.36
N HIS A 207 -9.64 -11.28 3.53
CA HIS A 207 -10.47 -12.47 3.49
C HIS A 207 -10.45 -13.21 4.84
N GLU A 208 -9.26 -13.49 5.38
CA GLU A 208 -9.15 -14.15 6.69
C GLU A 208 -9.71 -13.31 7.83
N LYS A 209 -9.51 -11.99 7.80
CA LYS A 209 -10.13 -11.10 8.77
C LYS A 209 -11.65 -11.25 8.77
N MET A 210 -12.28 -11.37 7.60
CA MET A 210 -13.72 -11.55 7.48
C MET A 210 -14.19 -12.95 7.90
N SER A 211 -13.46 -14.00 7.50
CA SER A 211 -13.80 -15.38 7.88
C SER A 211 -13.75 -15.57 9.40
N ARG A 212 -12.90 -14.81 10.10
CA ARG A 212 -12.73 -14.81 11.56
C ARG A 212 -13.66 -13.84 12.30
N GLY A 213 -14.69 -13.31 11.64
CA GLY A 213 -15.70 -12.44 12.28
C GLY A 213 -15.38 -10.94 12.25
N GLY A 214 -14.40 -10.53 11.46
CA GLY A 214 -14.10 -9.12 11.16
C GLY A 214 -13.20 -8.41 12.16
N ALA A 215 -12.83 -9.03 13.27
CA ALA A 215 -11.89 -8.48 14.27
C ALA A 215 -10.73 -9.45 14.47
N ASP A 216 -9.65 -9.26 13.72
CA ASP A 216 -8.42 -10.05 13.82
C ASP A 216 -7.22 -9.10 13.95
N PRO A 217 -6.57 -9.01 15.13
CA PRO A 217 -5.48 -8.07 15.36
C PRO A 217 -4.24 -8.40 14.52
N ILE A 218 -4.01 -9.68 14.19
CA ILE A 218 -2.88 -10.10 13.37
C ILE A 218 -3.12 -9.65 11.93
N ALA A 219 -4.32 -9.88 11.40
CA ALA A 219 -4.67 -9.39 10.06
C ALA A 219 -4.57 -7.86 9.97
N ASP A 220 -5.01 -7.14 11.01
CA ASP A 220 -4.92 -5.68 11.06
C ASP A 220 -3.47 -5.17 11.07
N GLU A 221 -2.62 -5.76 11.90
CA GLU A 221 -1.18 -5.45 11.92
C GLU A 221 -0.55 -5.68 10.54
N GLN A 222 -0.83 -6.82 9.89
CA GLN A 222 -0.23 -7.12 8.60
C GLN A 222 -0.78 -6.24 7.47
N LEU A 223 -2.06 -5.87 7.50
CA LEU A 223 -2.64 -4.94 6.54
C LEU A 223 -2.04 -3.54 6.66
N GLU A 224 -1.90 -3.02 7.88
CA GLU A 224 -1.23 -1.74 8.13
C GLU A 224 0.22 -1.77 7.64
N ARG A 225 0.91 -2.88 7.92
CA ARG A 225 2.29 -3.09 7.46
C ARG A 225 2.41 -3.10 5.93
N ILE A 226 1.52 -3.81 5.23
CA ILE A 226 1.52 -3.83 3.75
C ILE A 226 1.31 -2.40 3.20
N VAL A 227 0.37 -1.64 3.77
CA VAL A 227 0.14 -0.25 3.38
C VAL A 227 1.41 0.59 3.58
N GLY A 228 2.08 0.47 4.73
CA GLY A 228 3.34 1.17 5.01
C GLY A 228 4.45 0.83 4.01
N LEU A 229 4.61 -0.45 3.65
CA LEU A 229 5.60 -0.90 2.67
C LEU A 229 5.33 -0.34 1.27
N VAL A 230 4.06 -0.37 0.81
CA VAL A 230 3.66 0.18 -0.49
C VAL A 230 3.90 1.68 -0.55
N GLN A 231 3.54 2.42 0.50
CA GLN A 231 3.81 3.86 0.59
C GLN A 231 5.31 4.16 0.54
N GLN A 232 6.12 3.41 1.29
CA GLN A 232 7.58 3.56 1.28
C GLN A 232 8.16 3.30 -0.11
N GLN A 233 7.71 2.24 -0.81
CA GLN A 233 8.16 1.93 -2.17
C GLN A 233 7.81 3.06 -3.14
N PHE A 234 6.60 3.61 -3.05
CA PHE A 234 6.17 4.74 -3.87
C PHE A 234 7.05 5.99 -3.65
N LEU A 235 7.35 6.32 -2.39
CA LEU A 235 8.25 7.44 -2.06
C LEU A 235 9.66 7.22 -2.62
N MET A 236 10.19 6.00 -2.54
CA MET A 236 11.50 5.67 -3.13
C MET A 236 11.49 5.79 -4.66
N MET A 237 10.40 5.40 -5.33
CA MET A 237 10.26 5.58 -6.78
C MET A 237 10.26 7.07 -7.16
N GLN A 238 9.53 7.92 -6.42
CA GLN A 238 9.53 9.37 -6.66
C GLN A 238 10.92 10.01 -6.49
N GLN A 239 11.65 9.65 -5.43
CA GLN A 239 13.03 10.13 -5.22
C GLN A 239 13.97 9.70 -6.35
N ARG A 240 13.76 8.50 -6.91
CA ARG A 240 14.54 8.01 -8.05
C ARG A 240 14.26 8.81 -9.32
N GLU A 241 13.02 9.23 -9.54
CA GLU A 241 12.67 10.06 -10.70
C GLU A 241 13.26 11.48 -10.57
N GLU A 242 13.19 12.07 -9.38
CA GLU A 242 13.79 13.39 -9.12
C GLU A 242 15.31 13.39 -9.32
N SER A 243 15.99 12.35 -8.83
CA SER A 243 17.44 12.19 -9.03
C SER A 243 17.80 11.90 -10.49
N ARG A 244 16.96 11.16 -11.23
CA ARG A 244 17.14 10.91 -12.67
C ARG A 244 17.04 12.19 -13.50
N GLY A 245 16.20 13.15 -13.09
CA GLY A 245 16.10 14.47 -13.74
C GLY A 245 17.33 15.37 -13.55
N LYS A 246 18.06 15.22 -12.43
CA LYS A 246 19.22 16.08 -12.09
C LYS A 246 20.56 15.57 -12.61
N GLY A 247 20.73 14.25 -12.77
CA GLY A 247 22.04 13.62 -12.99
C GLY A 247 22.76 13.97 -14.29
N ASN A 248 22.04 14.18 -15.40
CA ASN A 248 22.69 14.41 -16.69
C ASN A 248 22.84 15.89 -17.05
N GLY A 249 21.94 16.75 -16.58
CA GLY A 249 22.00 18.19 -16.89
C GLY A 249 23.29 18.83 -16.38
N GLN A 250 23.72 18.48 -15.16
CA GLN A 250 24.94 19.03 -14.57
C GLN A 250 26.21 18.55 -15.30
N LEU A 251 26.25 17.28 -15.74
CA LEU A 251 27.35 16.76 -16.54
C LEU A 251 27.45 17.50 -17.89
N TRP A 252 26.32 17.70 -18.58
CA TRP A 252 26.29 18.46 -19.84
C TRP A 252 26.73 19.92 -19.65
N ILE A 253 26.31 20.56 -18.56
CA ILE A 253 26.75 21.91 -18.20
C ILE A 253 28.26 21.95 -17.98
N LEU A 254 28.83 21.02 -17.21
CA LEU A 254 30.28 20.96 -16.96
C LEU A 254 31.07 20.69 -18.24
N LEU A 255 30.59 19.81 -19.11
CA LEU A 255 31.20 19.55 -20.42
C LEU A 255 31.19 20.80 -21.31
N ALA A 256 30.08 21.55 -21.33
CA ALA A 256 29.98 22.78 -22.09
C ALA A 256 30.97 23.85 -21.58
N PHE A 257 31.08 24.02 -20.26
CA PHE A 257 32.07 24.94 -19.67
C PHE A 257 33.51 24.51 -19.95
N GLY A 258 33.82 23.21 -19.85
CA GLY A 258 35.14 22.68 -20.18
C GLY A 258 35.52 22.94 -21.65
N PHE A 259 34.58 22.75 -22.58
CA PHE A 259 34.81 23.03 -24.00
C PHE A 259 35.02 24.53 -24.27
N ALA A 260 34.20 25.40 -23.67
CA ALA A 260 34.36 26.84 -23.80
C ALA A 260 35.72 27.32 -23.24
N PHE A 261 36.16 26.77 -22.11
CA PHE A 261 37.46 27.09 -21.52
C PHE A 261 38.62 26.65 -22.42
N ALA A 262 38.56 25.43 -22.98
CA ALA A 262 39.56 24.93 -23.92
C ALA A 262 39.66 25.81 -25.18
N MET A 263 38.53 26.26 -25.72
CA MET A 263 38.47 27.19 -26.84
C MET A 263 39.13 28.54 -26.51
N ILE A 264 38.80 29.14 -25.36
CA ILE A 264 39.41 30.40 -24.91
C ILE A 264 40.93 30.24 -24.77
N MET A 265 41.39 29.14 -24.17
CA MET A 265 42.82 28.86 -24.03
C MET A 265 43.52 28.68 -25.38
N TYR A 266 42.88 28.00 -26.34
CA TYR A 266 43.39 27.87 -27.69
C TYR A 266 43.56 29.22 -28.40
N TYR A 267 42.56 30.10 -28.30
CA TYR A 267 42.64 31.46 -28.86
C TYR A 267 43.73 32.30 -28.20
N MET A 268 43.88 32.22 -26.88
CA MET A 268 44.96 32.89 -26.16
C MET A 268 46.34 32.42 -26.66
N LEU A 269 46.54 31.11 -26.80
CA LEU A 269 47.80 30.55 -27.32
C LEU A 269 48.09 30.98 -28.77
N GLN A 270 47.07 31.03 -29.64
CA GLN A 270 47.24 31.56 -31.00
C GLN A 270 47.57 33.06 -31.00
N SER A 271 46.94 33.86 -30.13
CA SER A 271 47.22 35.29 -30.06
C SER A 271 48.67 35.57 -29.66
N MET A 272 49.24 34.78 -28.74
CA MET A 272 50.63 34.93 -28.30
C MET A 272 51.63 34.55 -29.40
N SER A 273 51.33 33.57 -30.26
CA SER A 273 52.24 33.18 -31.34
C SER A 273 52.33 34.25 -32.45
N THR A 274 51.27 35.04 -32.64
CA THR A 274 51.27 36.15 -33.61
C THR A 274 52.04 37.39 -33.13
N PHE A 275 52.35 37.48 -31.83
CA PHE A 275 53.10 38.59 -31.25
C PHE A 275 54.61 38.30 -31.28
N THR A 276 55.16 38.05 -32.48
CA THR A 276 56.61 38.05 -32.68
C THR A 276 57.06 39.49 -32.93
N PRO A 277 57.74 40.17 -31.99
CA PRO A 277 58.21 41.54 -32.19
C PRO A 277 59.25 41.54 -33.31
N ARG A 278 59.00 42.37 -34.33
CA ARG A 278 59.98 42.71 -35.37
C ARG A 278 61.05 43.64 -34.84
#